data_AF-A0A2H0SXZ9-F1
#
_entry.id   AF-A0A2H0SXZ9-F1
#
_cell.length_a   1.000
_cell.length_b   1.000
_cell.length_c   1.000
_cell.angle_alpha   90.00
_cell.angle_beta   90.00
_cell.angle_gamma   90.00
#
_symmetry.space_group_name_H-M   'P 1'
#
loop_
_entity.id
_entity.type
_entity.pdbx_description
1 polymer ?
#
loop_
_entity_poly.entity_id
_entity_poly.type
_entity_poly.pdbx_seq_one_letter_code
_entity_poly.pdbx_strand_id
1 'polypeptide(L)'
;MNSLEKLGRPVNRFLQQIAESRFPDLKQPDGHSAFLLLQAGKREKAEAAIAKVLREKNWYALRNKKEFLFYDSIIKLMLLLGLPINPELLKSVKEAITNSFSKESLVRVTTSSGDLSLLEAICAIPNTTIYIWTEGNKEFQEIKLERTGAANIVENAKGKIHIAKDKVLALVEILSAVFDDEATILFGADDKLKNIRDLKKNLSDGIENLGQICCVQIQSPRTNGEEKTHSPQAFYDLVLESRNANPDAKIVVVLDFDGVVCDTDGALQGEGTMRLLNLLNVGAAKVE
;
A
#
# COMPACT_ATOMS: atom_id res chain seq x y z
N MET A 1 12.68 -25.29 -36.26
CA MET A 1 11.49 -24.43 -36.13
C MET A 1 10.44 -25.19 -35.34
N ASN A 2 10.22 -24.83 -34.08
CA ASN A 2 9.39 -25.59 -33.13
C ASN A 2 7.90 -25.27 -33.31
N SER A 3 7.06 -26.31 -33.35
CA SER A 3 5.60 -26.23 -33.51
C SER A 3 4.86 -25.48 -32.39
N LEU A 4 5.55 -25.20 -31.27
CA LEU A 4 5.01 -24.43 -30.15
C LEU A 4 4.96 -22.90 -30.41
N GLU A 5 5.80 -22.35 -31.30
CA GLU A 5 5.77 -20.91 -31.63
C GLU A 5 4.54 -20.50 -32.46
N LYS A 6 3.95 -21.43 -33.21
CA LYS A 6 2.79 -21.15 -34.07
C LYS A 6 1.45 -21.16 -33.32
N LEU A 7 1.37 -21.87 -32.18
CA LEU A 7 0.18 -21.90 -31.31
C LEU A 7 0.16 -20.79 -30.26
N GLY A 8 1.32 -20.24 -29.88
CA GLY A 8 1.40 -19.14 -28.91
C GLY A 8 0.98 -17.77 -29.45
N ARG A 9 1.25 -17.47 -30.74
CA ARG A 9 0.92 -16.14 -31.32
C ARG A 9 -0.59 -15.86 -31.42
N PRO A 10 -1.45 -16.80 -31.87
CA PRO A 10 -2.89 -16.57 -31.92
C PRO A 10 -3.52 -16.40 -30.53
N VAL A 11 -3.08 -17.22 -29.56
CA VAL A 11 -3.58 -17.16 -28.18
C VAL A 11 -3.19 -15.84 -27.51
N ASN A 12 -1.93 -15.42 -27.65
CA ASN A 12 -1.48 -14.13 -27.09
C ASN A 12 -2.21 -12.96 -27.74
N ARG A 13 -2.48 -13.00 -29.05
CA ARG A 13 -3.25 -11.95 -29.74
C ARG A 13 -4.71 -11.90 -29.28
N PHE A 14 -5.33 -13.06 -29.04
CA PHE A 14 -6.68 -13.13 -28.50
C PHE A 14 -6.75 -12.59 -27.07
N LEU A 15 -5.81 -12.98 -26.20
CA LEU A 15 -5.70 -12.46 -24.83
C LEU A 15 -5.44 -10.95 -24.81
N GLN A 16 -4.60 -10.46 -25.72
CA GLN A 16 -4.35 -9.04 -25.91
C GLN A 16 -5.63 -8.29 -26.28
N GLN A 17 -6.41 -8.78 -27.25
CA GLN A 17 -7.68 -8.17 -27.65
C GLN A 17 -8.72 -8.15 -26.53
N ILE A 18 -8.79 -9.22 -25.73
CA ILE A 18 -9.65 -9.26 -24.54
C ILE A 18 -9.18 -8.23 -23.50
N ALA A 19 -7.87 -8.11 -23.27
CA ALA A 19 -7.33 -7.15 -22.32
C ALA A 19 -7.60 -5.71 -22.76
N GLU A 20 -7.42 -5.39 -24.03
CA GLU A 20 -7.72 -4.08 -24.61
C GLU A 20 -9.22 -3.75 -24.54
N SER A 21 -10.10 -4.73 -24.82
CA SER A 21 -11.54 -4.52 -24.74
C SER A 21 -12.06 -4.33 -23.31
N ARG A 22 -11.33 -4.81 -22.30
CA ARG A 22 -11.61 -4.53 -20.88
C ARG A 22 -11.28 -3.08 -20.49
N PHE A 23 -10.40 -2.42 -21.23
CA PHE A 23 -9.95 -1.04 -20.94
C PHE A 23 -10.00 -0.16 -22.20
N PRO A 24 -11.21 0.08 -22.77
CA PRO A 24 -11.36 0.78 -24.04
C PRO A 24 -10.88 2.25 -23.99
N ASP A 25 -10.92 2.86 -22.81
CA ASP A 25 -10.47 4.24 -22.59
C ASP A 25 -8.97 4.36 -22.30
N LEU A 26 -8.23 3.23 -22.32
CA LEU A 26 -6.80 3.23 -22.07
C LEU A 26 -6.06 3.86 -23.25
N LYS A 27 -5.76 5.15 -23.15
CA LYS A 27 -4.83 5.81 -24.07
C LYS A 27 -3.44 5.23 -23.84
N GLN A 28 -2.91 4.51 -24.82
CA GLN A 28 -1.50 4.16 -24.78
C GLN A 28 -0.67 5.46 -24.78
N PRO A 29 0.38 5.56 -23.94
CA PRO A 29 1.19 6.76 -23.92
C PRO A 29 1.85 6.97 -25.30
N ASP A 30 1.49 8.05 -25.98
CA ASP A 30 1.86 8.41 -27.35
C ASP A 30 3.34 8.10 -27.67
N GLY A 31 3.65 6.93 -28.22
CA GLY A 31 5.02 6.57 -28.61
C GLY A 31 6.06 6.46 -27.48
N HIS A 32 5.64 6.42 -26.21
CA HIS A 32 6.52 6.40 -25.03
C HIS A 32 6.29 5.17 -24.15
N SER A 33 5.94 4.02 -24.72
CA SER A 33 5.88 2.79 -23.92
C SER A 33 7.29 2.46 -23.40
N ALA A 34 7.40 2.11 -22.12
CA ALA A 34 8.68 1.79 -21.50
C ALA A 34 9.40 0.65 -22.23
N PHE A 35 8.64 -0.32 -22.76
CA PHE A 35 9.17 -1.40 -23.57
C PHE A 35 9.84 -0.91 -24.87
N LEU A 36 9.19 -0.04 -25.65
CA LEU A 36 9.76 0.51 -26.88
C LEU A 36 10.97 1.41 -26.61
N LEU A 37 10.93 2.17 -25.50
CA LEU A 37 12.07 2.99 -25.07
C LEU A 37 13.30 2.13 -24.75
N LEU A 38 13.12 0.97 -24.11
CA LEU A 38 14.21 0.02 -23.87
C LEU A 38 14.74 -0.62 -25.14
N GLN A 39 13.87 -1.02 -26.06
CA GLN A 39 14.30 -1.53 -27.37
C GLN A 39 15.11 -0.50 -28.16
N ALA A 40 14.85 0.80 -27.96
CA ALA A 40 15.63 1.89 -28.53
C ALA A 40 16.90 2.26 -27.74
N GLY A 41 17.29 1.47 -26.72
CA GLY A 41 18.46 1.73 -25.87
C GLY A 41 18.29 2.90 -24.89
N LYS A 42 17.08 3.44 -24.71
CA LYS A 42 16.80 4.63 -23.88
C LYS A 42 16.40 4.24 -22.45
N ARG A 43 17.29 3.57 -21.72
CA ARG A 43 17.02 3.01 -20.37
C ARG A 43 16.47 4.04 -19.38
N GLU A 44 17.11 5.19 -19.23
CA GLU A 44 16.67 6.24 -18.28
C GLU A 44 15.26 6.77 -18.60
N LYS A 45 14.93 6.90 -19.89
CA LYS A 45 13.59 7.32 -20.31
C LYS A 45 12.54 6.25 -20.03
N ALA A 46 12.90 4.97 -20.18
CA ALA A 46 12.02 3.86 -19.83
C ALA A 46 11.77 3.80 -18.32
N GLU A 47 12.81 3.97 -17.51
CA GLU A 47 12.70 4.06 -16.05
C GLU A 47 11.75 5.19 -15.64
N ALA A 48 11.96 6.39 -16.18
CA ALA A 48 11.08 7.53 -15.93
C ALA A 48 9.63 7.28 -16.36
N ALA A 49 9.41 6.57 -17.48
CA ALA A 49 8.08 6.19 -17.93
C ALA A 49 7.39 5.20 -16.98
N ILE A 50 8.12 4.19 -16.48
CA ILE A 50 7.60 3.23 -15.50
C ILE A 50 7.24 3.95 -14.20
N ALA A 51 8.18 4.74 -13.65
CA ALA A 51 7.96 5.49 -12.43
C ALA A 51 6.74 6.42 -12.54
N LYS A 52 6.58 7.07 -13.70
CA LYS A 52 5.40 7.91 -13.99
C LYS A 52 4.10 7.09 -13.96
N VAL A 53 4.06 5.93 -14.64
CA VAL A 53 2.87 5.06 -14.65
C VAL A 53 2.50 4.62 -13.23
N LEU A 54 3.48 4.21 -12.42
CA LEU A 54 3.23 3.78 -11.03
C LEU A 54 2.74 4.93 -10.15
N ARG A 55 3.40 6.10 -10.23
CA ARG A 55 3.07 7.30 -9.46
C ARG A 55 1.68 7.84 -9.76
N GLU A 56 1.28 7.87 -11.03
CA GLU A 56 -0.04 8.40 -11.42
C GLU A 56 -1.19 7.46 -11.03
N LYS A 57 -0.90 6.22 -10.58
CA LYS A 57 -1.88 5.19 -10.22
C LYS A 57 -2.92 4.91 -11.33
N ASN A 58 -2.67 5.37 -12.55
CA ASN A 58 -3.49 5.14 -13.74
C ASN A 58 -3.58 3.65 -14.11
N TRP A 59 -2.67 2.83 -13.61
CA TRP A 59 -2.69 1.38 -13.75
C TRP A 59 -3.71 0.68 -12.82
N TYR A 60 -4.34 1.40 -11.88
CA TYR A 60 -5.37 0.81 -11.03
C TYR A 60 -6.62 0.52 -11.87
N ALA A 61 -7.08 -0.74 -11.82
CA ALA A 61 -8.36 -1.16 -12.33
C ALA A 61 -9.40 -1.09 -11.20
N LEU A 62 -10.44 -0.28 -11.39
CA LEU A 62 -11.48 -0.04 -10.41
C LEU A 62 -12.83 -0.56 -10.90
N ARG A 63 -13.45 -1.49 -10.17
CA ARG A 63 -14.86 -1.86 -10.39
C ARG A 63 -15.77 -0.79 -9.78
N ASN A 64 -16.74 -0.33 -10.57
CA ASN A 64 -17.70 0.72 -10.18
C ASN A 64 -17.03 1.98 -9.62
N LYS A 65 -15.84 2.33 -10.13
CA LYS A 65 -15.00 3.47 -9.69
C LYS A 65 -14.54 3.43 -8.22
N LYS A 66 -14.73 2.32 -7.50
CA LYS A 66 -14.44 2.23 -6.06
C LYS A 66 -13.56 1.06 -5.68
N GLU A 67 -13.82 -0.12 -6.22
CA GLU A 67 -13.15 -1.33 -5.76
C GLU A 67 -11.92 -1.66 -6.59
N PHE A 68 -10.75 -1.65 -5.95
CA PHE A 68 -9.50 -2.03 -6.58
C PHE A 68 -9.45 -3.53 -6.92
N LEU A 69 -9.16 -3.85 -8.18
CA LEU A 69 -9.03 -5.22 -8.67
C LEU A 69 -7.57 -5.49 -9.02
N PHE A 70 -6.86 -6.22 -8.16
CA PHE A 70 -5.41 -6.36 -8.29
C PHE A 70 -4.99 -7.04 -9.60
N TYR A 71 -5.59 -8.17 -9.95
CA TYR A 71 -5.30 -8.90 -11.18
C TYR A 71 -5.51 -8.05 -12.45
N ASP A 72 -6.66 -7.38 -12.54
CA ASP A 72 -6.97 -6.49 -13.66
C ASP A 72 -6.04 -5.27 -13.69
N SER A 73 -5.55 -4.81 -12.53
CA SER A 73 -4.56 -3.74 -12.46
C SER A 73 -3.20 -4.16 -13.01
N ILE A 74 -2.78 -5.41 -12.79
CA ILE A 74 -1.55 -5.95 -13.42
C ILE A 74 -1.71 -6.01 -14.94
N ILE A 75 -2.86 -6.43 -15.46
CA ILE A 75 -3.12 -6.41 -16.91
C ILE A 75 -3.04 -4.97 -17.45
N LYS A 76 -3.71 -4.02 -16.78
CA LYS A 76 -3.70 -2.61 -17.18
C LYS A 76 -2.28 -2.02 -17.14
N LEU A 77 -1.49 -2.37 -16.13
CA LEU A 77 -0.08 -1.99 -16.03
C LEU A 77 0.72 -2.52 -17.22
N MET A 78 0.56 -3.80 -17.58
CA MET A 78 1.24 -4.39 -18.74
C MET A 78 0.91 -3.64 -20.04
N LEU A 79 -0.38 -3.32 -20.26
CA LEU A 79 -0.80 -2.54 -21.43
C LEU A 79 -0.17 -1.14 -21.45
N LEU A 80 -0.14 -0.43 -20.32
CA LEU A 80 0.48 0.89 -20.20
C LEU A 80 2.00 0.85 -20.45
N LEU A 81 2.67 -0.23 -20.07
CA LEU A 81 4.10 -0.43 -20.31
C LEU A 81 4.42 -0.93 -21.73
N GLY A 82 3.40 -1.27 -22.53
CA GLY A 82 3.56 -1.81 -23.88
C GLY A 82 3.98 -3.28 -23.89
N LEU A 83 3.65 -4.05 -22.86
CA LEU A 83 3.97 -5.46 -22.75
C LEU A 83 2.89 -6.35 -23.39
N PRO A 84 3.28 -7.47 -24.04
CA PRO A 84 2.32 -8.44 -24.54
C PRO A 84 1.64 -9.19 -23.39
N ILE A 85 0.32 -9.34 -23.43
CA ILE A 85 -0.41 -10.12 -22.42
C ILE A 85 -0.22 -11.62 -22.67
N ASN A 86 0.52 -12.27 -21.77
CA ASN A 86 0.65 -13.74 -21.70
C ASN A 86 0.81 -14.19 -20.23
N PRO A 87 0.49 -15.46 -19.89
CA PRO A 87 0.47 -15.91 -18.49
C PRO A 87 1.81 -15.81 -17.75
N GLU A 88 2.92 -16.11 -18.40
CA GLU A 88 4.25 -16.09 -17.78
C GLU A 88 4.70 -14.66 -17.45
N LEU A 89 4.51 -13.73 -18.37
CA LEU A 89 4.85 -12.33 -18.16
C LEU A 89 3.90 -11.67 -17.16
N LEU A 90 2.62 -12.02 -17.19
CA LEU A 90 1.64 -11.57 -16.19
C LEU A 90 2.06 -11.96 -14.77
N LYS A 91 2.47 -13.21 -14.58
CA LYS A 91 3.04 -13.67 -13.31
C LYS A 91 4.28 -12.88 -12.91
N SER A 92 5.19 -12.64 -13.85
CA SER A 92 6.44 -11.91 -13.59
C SER A 92 6.19 -10.43 -13.22
N VAL A 93 5.23 -9.76 -13.87
CA VAL A 93 4.84 -8.38 -13.54
C VAL A 93 4.14 -8.33 -12.18
N LYS A 94 3.25 -9.29 -11.89
CA LYS A 94 2.66 -9.44 -10.55
C LYS A 94 3.75 -9.56 -9.50
N GLU A 95 4.73 -10.45 -9.70
CA GLU A 95 5.87 -10.64 -8.80
C GLU A 95 6.76 -9.40 -8.67
N ALA A 96 6.99 -8.65 -9.76
CA ALA A 96 7.74 -7.41 -9.70
C ALA A 96 7.08 -6.36 -8.79
N ILE A 97 5.75 -6.24 -8.87
CA ILE A 97 4.96 -5.35 -8.01
C ILE A 97 4.93 -5.86 -6.57
N THR A 98 4.61 -7.13 -6.33
CA THR A 98 4.46 -7.65 -4.97
C THR A 98 5.79 -7.76 -4.23
N ASN A 99 6.89 -8.04 -4.92
CA ASN A 99 8.23 -8.09 -4.32
C ASN A 99 8.87 -6.70 -4.18
N SER A 100 8.19 -5.62 -4.60
CA SER A 100 8.66 -4.26 -4.29
C SER A 100 8.48 -3.89 -2.82
N PHE A 101 7.60 -4.60 -2.12
CA PHE A 101 7.40 -4.44 -0.69
C PHE A 101 8.39 -5.31 0.07
N SER A 102 9.07 -4.70 1.04
CA SER A 102 10.04 -5.35 1.91
C SER A 102 10.02 -4.70 3.29
N LYS A 103 10.85 -5.17 4.23
CA LYS A 103 10.95 -4.57 5.57
C LYS A 103 11.35 -3.10 5.50
N GLU A 104 12.15 -2.72 4.51
CA GLU A 104 12.60 -1.36 4.25
C GLU A 104 11.47 -0.43 3.79
N SER A 105 10.33 -0.99 3.35
CA SER A 105 9.13 -0.23 3.03
C SER A 105 8.36 0.21 4.28
N LEU A 106 8.64 -0.37 5.46
CA LEU A 106 8.01 0.06 6.70
C LEU A 106 8.52 1.45 7.08
N VAL A 107 7.59 2.32 7.45
CA VAL A 107 7.90 3.66 7.94
C VAL A 107 8.72 3.53 9.21
N ARG A 108 9.80 4.31 9.33
CA ARG A 108 10.77 4.23 10.43
C ARG A 108 10.68 5.41 11.38
N VAL A 109 11.01 5.14 12.63
CA VAL A 109 11.16 6.12 13.71
C VAL A 109 12.45 5.81 14.49
N THR A 110 13.01 6.82 15.11
CA THR A 110 14.17 6.69 15.99
C THR A 110 13.70 6.54 17.43
N THR A 111 14.20 5.51 18.10
CA THR A 111 13.93 5.22 19.52
C THR A 111 15.23 5.26 20.31
N SER A 112 15.15 5.16 21.64
CA SER A 112 16.34 5.04 22.51
C SER A 112 17.19 3.79 22.22
N SER A 113 16.58 2.75 21.64
CA SER A 113 17.24 1.49 21.25
C SER A 113 17.77 1.51 19.81
N GLY A 114 17.63 2.62 19.09
CA GLY A 114 17.98 2.77 17.68
C GLY A 114 16.77 2.94 16.76
N ASP A 115 17.01 2.84 15.46
CA ASP A 115 15.94 2.97 14.46
C ASP A 115 15.11 1.69 14.39
N LEU A 116 13.79 1.83 14.48
CA LEU A 116 12.82 0.75 14.34
C LEU A 116 11.77 1.13 13.30
N SER A 117 10.99 0.17 12.81
CA SER A 117 9.73 0.54 12.16
C SER A 117 8.80 1.20 13.18
N LEU A 118 7.94 2.11 12.74
CA LEU A 118 6.89 2.72 13.56
C LEU A 118 6.07 1.64 14.27
N LEU A 119 5.74 0.58 13.55
CA LEU A 119 4.96 -0.54 14.09
C LEU A 119 5.70 -1.26 15.23
N GLU A 120 6.96 -1.62 15.05
CA GLU A 120 7.79 -2.22 16.12
C GLU A 120 7.90 -1.30 17.33
N ALA A 121 8.12 -0.01 17.09
CA ALA A 121 8.27 0.98 18.15
C ALA A 121 6.99 1.11 19.00
N ILE A 122 5.81 1.14 18.36
CA ILE A 122 4.51 1.18 19.07
C ILE A 122 4.24 -0.16 19.77
N CYS A 123 4.54 -1.31 19.15
CA CYS A 123 4.39 -2.63 19.77
C CYS A 123 5.23 -2.78 21.05
N ALA A 124 6.37 -2.09 21.13
CA ALA A 124 7.24 -2.12 22.29
C ALA A 124 6.72 -1.28 23.47
N ILE A 125 5.72 -0.42 23.27
CA ILE A 125 5.14 0.40 24.34
C ILE A 125 4.25 -0.48 25.23
N PRO A 126 4.52 -0.58 26.55
CA PRO A 126 3.74 -1.43 27.46
C PRO A 126 2.24 -1.14 27.43
N ASN A 127 1.43 -2.18 27.64
CA ASN A 127 -0.04 -2.12 27.72
C ASN A 127 -0.70 -1.40 26.51
N THR A 128 -0.11 -1.56 25.32
CA THR A 128 -0.60 -0.99 24.06
C THR A 128 -1.23 -2.08 23.20
N THR A 129 -2.45 -1.86 22.74
CA THR A 129 -3.12 -2.71 21.76
C THR A 129 -3.09 -2.04 20.40
N ILE A 130 -2.70 -2.77 19.36
CA ILE A 130 -2.59 -2.23 17.99
C ILE A 130 -3.63 -2.85 17.07
N TYR A 131 -4.22 -2.00 16.24
CA TYR A 131 -5.11 -2.36 15.15
C TYR A 131 -4.56 -1.79 13.85
N ILE A 132 -4.36 -2.63 12.84
CA ILE A 132 -4.19 -2.18 11.47
C ILE A 132 -5.56 -2.06 10.81
N TRP A 133 -5.84 -0.91 10.22
CA TRP A 133 -7.14 -0.52 9.68
C TRP A 133 -6.98 -0.03 8.23
N THR A 134 -7.03 -0.97 7.29
CA THR A 134 -6.74 -0.68 5.87
C THR A 134 -7.91 -1.03 4.97
N GLU A 135 -8.07 -0.23 3.90
CA GLU A 135 -9.03 -0.50 2.82
C GLU A 135 -8.32 -1.08 1.60
N GLY A 136 -9.01 -1.93 0.84
CA GLY A 136 -8.59 -2.30 -0.50
C GLY A 136 -8.83 -3.76 -0.86
N ASN A 137 -8.15 -4.20 -1.92
CA ASN A 137 -8.19 -5.61 -2.33
C ASN A 137 -7.51 -6.48 -1.25
N LYS A 138 -8.25 -7.44 -0.70
CA LYS A 138 -7.79 -8.29 0.40
C LYS A 138 -6.48 -9.02 0.08
N GLU A 139 -6.42 -9.72 -1.05
CA GLU A 139 -5.22 -10.45 -1.50
C GLU A 139 -4.00 -9.51 -1.56
N PHE A 140 -4.18 -8.31 -2.12
CA PHE A 140 -3.07 -7.38 -2.27
C PHE A 140 -2.60 -6.79 -0.92
N GLN A 141 -3.53 -6.49 0.00
CA GLN A 141 -3.18 -6.02 1.34
C GLN A 141 -2.47 -7.10 2.15
N GLU A 142 -2.95 -8.35 2.11
CA GLU A 142 -2.31 -9.51 2.76
C GLU A 142 -0.87 -9.70 2.26
N ILE A 143 -0.66 -9.65 0.93
CA ILE A 143 0.67 -9.74 0.35
C ILE A 143 1.60 -8.65 0.87
N LYS A 144 1.14 -7.38 0.96
CA LYS A 144 1.99 -6.30 1.49
C LYS A 144 2.32 -6.52 2.96
N LEU A 145 1.35 -6.92 3.77
CA LEU A 145 1.55 -7.20 5.20
C LEU A 145 2.55 -8.34 5.42
N GLU A 146 2.48 -9.41 4.62
CA GLU A 146 3.41 -10.53 4.66
C GLU A 146 4.81 -10.12 4.21
N ARG A 147 4.93 -9.46 3.06
CA ARG A 147 6.22 -9.09 2.45
C ARG A 147 7.01 -8.08 3.26
N THR A 148 6.31 -7.15 3.90
CA THR A 148 6.92 -6.18 4.83
C THR A 148 7.23 -6.80 6.19
N GLY A 149 6.66 -7.97 6.52
CA GLY A 149 6.74 -8.59 7.84
C GLY A 149 5.81 -7.95 8.88
N ALA A 150 4.99 -6.96 8.50
CA ALA A 150 4.05 -6.29 9.39
C ALA A 150 3.05 -7.27 10.04
N ALA A 151 2.59 -8.28 9.29
CA ALA A 151 1.67 -9.29 9.82
C ALA A 151 2.22 -9.96 11.09
N ASN A 152 3.48 -10.41 11.02
CA ASN A 152 4.16 -11.07 12.14
C ASN A 152 4.38 -10.13 13.32
N ILE A 153 4.69 -8.85 13.06
CA ILE A 153 4.88 -7.85 14.12
C ILE A 153 3.58 -7.64 14.89
N VAL A 154 2.46 -7.48 14.18
CA VAL A 154 1.13 -7.30 14.80
C VAL A 154 0.71 -8.55 15.58
N GLU A 155 0.87 -9.74 14.99
CA GLU A 155 0.49 -11.01 15.62
C GLU A 155 1.28 -11.26 16.91
N ASN A 156 2.61 -11.05 16.89
CA ASN A 156 3.45 -11.21 18.07
C ASN A 156 3.08 -10.23 19.20
N ALA A 157 2.59 -9.04 18.85
CA ALA A 157 2.07 -8.06 19.81
C ALA A 157 0.61 -8.33 20.23
N LYS A 158 -0.01 -9.43 19.76
CA LYS A 158 -1.43 -9.75 19.95
C LYS A 158 -2.38 -8.65 19.44
N GLY A 159 -1.92 -7.88 18.45
CA GLY A 159 -2.75 -6.90 17.76
C GLY A 159 -3.69 -7.56 16.75
N LYS A 160 -4.49 -6.74 16.06
CA LYS A 160 -5.47 -7.20 15.07
C LYS A 160 -5.30 -6.48 13.74
N ILE A 161 -5.63 -7.17 12.65
CA ILE A 161 -5.57 -6.62 11.29
C ILE A 161 -6.96 -6.67 10.69
N HIS A 162 -7.47 -5.51 10.29
CA HIS A 162 -8.77 -5.34 9.63
C HIS A 162 -8.54 -4.84 8.21
N ILE A 163 -8.68 -5.76 7.25
CA ILE A 163 -8.67 -5.44 5.81
C ILE A 163 -10.13 -5.37 5.34
N ALA A 164 -10.64 -4.15 5.20
CA ALA A 164 -12.05 -3.91 4.99
C ALA A 164 -12.36 -3.41 3.58
N LYS A 165 -13.55 -3.75 3.08
CA LYS A 165 -14.14 -3.08 1.90
C LYS A 165 -14.76 -1.74 2.27
N ASP A 166 -15.26 -1.62 3.50
CA ASP A 166 -15.79 -0.39 4.07
C ASP A 166 -14.97 -0.06 5.32
N LYS A 167 -14.16 0.97 5.18
CA LYS A 167 -13.25 1.42 6.22
C LYS A 167 -14.02 1.99 7.43
N VAL A 168 -15.20 2.59 7.23
CA VAL A 168 -16.02 3.10 8.35
C VAL A 168 -16.61 1.97 9.17
N LEU A 169 -17.16 0.93 8.52
CA LEU A 169 -17.73 -0.21 9.23
C LEU A 169 -16.68 -0.93 10.09
N ALA A 170 -15.51 -1.22 9.51
CA ALA A 170 -14.42 -1.86 10.26
C ALA A 170 -13.93 -0.99 11.41
N LEU A 171 -13.97 0.33 11.26
CA LEU A 171 -13.67 1.23 12.36
C LEU A 171 -14.69 1.07 13.49
N VAL A 172 -15.98 1.11 13.19
CA VAL A 172 -17.04 0.92 14.20
C VAL A 172 -16.83 -0.39 14.97
N GLU A 173 -16.51 -1.49 14.28
CA GLU A 173 -16.19 -2.77 14.92
C GLU A 173 -14.98 -2.68 15.87
N ILE A 174 -13.90 -2.01 15.45
CA ILE A 174 -12.72 -1.79 16.29
C ILE A 174 -13.10 -1.01 17.53
N LEU A 175 -13.82 0.12 17.36
CA LEU A 175 -14.25 0.99 18.45
C LEU A 175 -15.13 0.20 19.42
N SER A 176 -16.19 -0.47 18.95
CA SER A 176 -17.06 -1.29 19.80
C SER A 176 -16.31 -2.39 20.57
N ALA A 177 -15.21 -2.92 20.05
CA ALA A 177 -14.43 -3.96 20.72
C ALA A 177 -13.43 -3.43 21.77
N VAL A 178 -13.12 -2.13 21.78
CA VAL A 178 -12.11 -1.57 22.68
C VAL A 178 -12.69 -0.82 23.86
N PHE A 179 -13.94 -0.37 23.76
CA PHE A 179 -14.61 0.45 24.76
C PHE A 179 -15.56 -0.35 25.65
N ASP A 180 -14.96 -1.02 26.64
CA ASP A 180 -15.68 -1.63 27.76
C ASP A 180 -15.37 -0.93 29.12
N ASP A 181 -14.35 -0.05 29.20
CA ASP A 181 -13.85 0.57 30.45
C ASP A 181 -13.49 2.07 30.30
N GLU A 182 -13.62 2.84 31.40
CA GLU A 182 -13.48 4.31 31.46
C GLU A 182 -12.03 4.85 31.26
N ALA A 183 -10.99 4.02 31.31
CA ALA A 183 -9.58 4.46 31.29
C ALA A 183 -8.82 4.10 29.98
N THR A 184 -9.50 4.20 28.83
CA THR A 184 -8.88 3.93 27.52
C THR A 184 -8.45 5.21 26.81
N ILE A 185 -7.21 5.25 26.33
CA ILE A 185 -6.67 6.30 25.46
C ILE A 185 -6.56 5.76 24.04
N LEU A 186 -7.21 6.43 23.08
CA LEU A 186 -7.24 6.02 21.68
C LEU A 186 -6.39 6.95 20.81
N PHE A 187 -5.46 6.36 20.07
CA PHE A 187 -4.74 7.01 18.96
C PHE A 187 -5.23 6.47 17.62
N GLY A 188 -5.57 7.36 16.70
CA GLY A 188 -5.90 6.99 15.32
C GLY A 188 -5.01 7.73 14.33
N ALA A 189 -4.42 7.00 13.39
CA ALA A 189 -3.58 7.58 12.35
C ALA A 189 -3.94 7.06 10.96
N ASP A 190 -3.99 7.97 10.00
CA ASP A 190 -4.36 7.71 8.60
C ASP A 190 -3.69 8.75 7.70
N ASP A 191 -3.38 8.38 6.46
CA ASP A 191 -2.77 9.29 5.49
C ASP A 191 -3.79 10.27 4.89
N LYS A 192 -5.08 9.91 4.93
CA LYS A 192 -6.20 10.69 4.38
C LYS A 192 -6.98 11.38 5.48
N LEU A 193 -7.01 12.71 5.40
CA LEU A 193 -7.76 13.56 6.32
C LEU A 193 -9.25 13.21 6.43
N LYS A 194 -9.87 12.73 5.34
CA LYS A 194 -11.27 12.28 5.36
C LYS A 194 -11.49 11.17 6.39
N ASN A 195 -10.62 10.16 6.41
CA ASN A 195 -10.73 9.01 7.32
C ASN A 195 -10.54 9.44 8.78
N ILE A 196 -9.65 10.40 9.03
CA ILE A 196 -9.49 11.02 10.37
C ILE A 196 -10.76 11.77 10.81
N ARG A 197 -11.41 12.50 9.90
CA ARG A 197 -12.69 13.17 10.19
C ARG A 197 -13.80 12.17 10.48
N ASP A 198 -13.88 11.11 9.67
CA ASP A 198 -14.86 10.03 9.86
C ASP A 198 -14.61 9.33 11.21
N LEU A 199 -13.35 9.10 11.58
CA LEU A 199 -12.98 8.56 12.90
C LEU A 199 -13.47 9.44 14.04
N LYS A 200 -13.19 10.75 13.99
CA LYS A 200 -13.64 11.70 15.02
C LYS A 200 -15.16 11.74 15.14
N LYS A 201 -15.87 11.72 14.01
CA LYS A 201 -17.33 11.75 13.98
C LYS A 201 -17.95 10.49 14.60
N ASN A 202 -17.47 9.30 14.22
CA ASN A 202 -18.00 8.06 14.78
C ASN A 202 -17.69 7.92 16.29
N LEU A 203 -16.60 8.52 16.76
CA LEU A 203 -16.28 8.60 18.19
C LEU A 203 -17.23 9.56 18.93
N SER A 204 -17.52 10.74 18.36
CA SER A 204 -18.44 11.71 18.99
C SER A 204 -19.88 11.24 19.03
N ASP A 205 -20.31 10.48 18.02
CA ASP A 205 -21.71 10.05 17.87
C ASP A 205 -22.04 8.78 18.70
N GLY A 206 -21.03 8.08 19.23
CA GLY A 206 -21.21 6.73 19.78
C GLY A 206 -20.76 6.50 21.22
N ILE A 207 -19.96 7.37 21.84
CA ILE A 207 -19.23 7.01 23.07
C ILE A 207 -19.05 8.21 24.00
N GLU A 208 -19.93 8.39 24.99
CA GLU A 208 -19.87 9.50 25.96
C GLU A 208 -18.77 9.31 27.02
N ASN A 209 -18.19 8.11 27.17
CA ASN A 209 -17.27 7.72 28.26
C ASN A 209 -15.79 7.60 27.85
N LEU A 210 -15.32 8.46 26.94
CA LEU A 210 -13.94 8.42 26.47
C LEU A 210 -13.01 9.22 27.39
N GLY A 211 -11.93 8.60 27.84
CA GLY A 211 -10.83 9.29 28.53
C GLY A 211 -10.16 10.34 27.63
N GLN A 212 -9.32 9.92 26.68
CA GLN A 212 -8.62 10.83 25.75
C GLN A 212 -8.54 10.23 24.34
N ILE A 213 -8.93 11.02 23.33
CA ILE A 213 -8.81 10.66 21.91
C ILE A 213 -7.82 11.58 21.21
N CYS A 214 -6.90 10.99 20.45
CA CYS A 214 -5.99 11.71 19.57
C CYS A 214 -6.02 11.10 18.16
N CYS A 215 -6.70 11.77 17.22
CA CYS A 215 -6.69 11.37 15.82
C CYS A 215 -5.83 12.34 14.99
N VAL A 216 -4.79 11.82 14.35
CA VAL A 216 -3.80 12.59 13.60
C VAL A 216 -3.70 12.12 12.15
N GLN A 217 -3.47 13.06 11.24
CA GLN A 217 -3.06 12.71 9.88
C GLN A 217 -1.53 12.54 9.86
N ILE A 218 -1.05 11.40 9.35
CA ILE A 218 0.38 11.13 9.19
C ILE A 218 0.70 11.04 7.71
N GLN A 219 1.77 11.68 7.28
CA GLN A 219 2.31 11.51 5.94
C GLN A 219 3.72 10.94 6.01
N SER A 220 3.97 9.89 5.23
CA SER A 220 5.33 9.42 4.95
C SER A 220 6.16 10.58 4.35
N PRO A 221 7.46 10.73 4.69
CA PRO A 221 8.29 11.87 4.29
C PRO A 221 8.39 12.16 2.78
N ARG A 222 7.90 11.27 1.91
CA ARG A 222 7.95 11.41 0.45
C ARG A 222 6.66 11.96 -0.18
N THR A 223 5.58 12.11 0.58
CA THR A 223 4.35 12.74 0.09
C THR A 223 4.37 14.23 0.37
N ASN A 224 4.57 15.06 -0.67
CA ASN A 224 4.48 16.51 -0.55
C ASN A 224 3.02 16.92 -0.30
N GLY A 225 2.67 17.30 0.92
CA GLY A 225 1.38 17.89 1.28
C GLY A 225 1.54 19.18 2.09
N GLU A 226 0.76 20.21 1.77
CA GLU A 226 0.83 21.56 2.37
C GLU A 226 -0.02 21.73 3.65
N GLU A 227 -0.68 20.67 4.15
CA GLU A 227 -1.49 20.71 5.37
C GLU A 227 -0.71 20.25 6.62
N LYS A 228 -1.12 20.72 7.80
CA LYS A 228 -0.54 20.33 9.10
C LYS A 228 -0.63 18.81 9.31
N THR A 229 0.42 18.11 8.92
CA THR A 229 0.58 16.67 9.05
C THR A 229 1.57 16.38 10.18
N HIS A 230 1.31 15.32 10.95
CA HIS A 230 2.30 14.83 11.91
C HIS A 230 3.30 13.96 11.16
N SER A 231 4.59 14.10 11.49
CA SER A 231 5.58 13.12 11.07
C SER A 231 5.34 11.80 11.82
N PRO A 232 5.75 10.65 11.27
CA PRO A 232 5.71 9.37 11.98
C PRO A 232 6.43 9.44 13.34
N GLN A 233 7.53 10.18 13.43
CA GLN A 233 8.24 10.42 14.69
C GLN A 233 7.38 11.17 15.71
N ALA A 234 6.76 12.28 15.30
CA ALA A 234 5.92 13.06 16.20
C ALA A 234 4.71 12.28 16.73
N PHE A 235 4.17 11.35 15.92
CA PHE A 235 3.12 10.46 16.38
C PHE A 235 3.61 9.42 17.40
N TYR A 236 4.77 8.81 17.15
CA TYR A 236 5.38 7.89 18.11
C TYR A 236 5.66 8.59 19.45
N ASP A 237 6.27 9.78 19.41
CA ASP A 237 6.58 10.57 20.60
C ASP A 237 5.30 10.91 21.39
N LEU A 238 4.23 11.29 20.70
CA LEU A 238 2.92 11.56 21.32
C LEU A 238 2.35 10.34 22.07
N VAL A 239 2.42 9.15 21.47
CA VAL A 239 1.93 7.90 22.09
C VAL A 239 2.77 7.58 23.33
N LEU A 240 4.09 7.75 23.23
CA LEU A 240 5.03 7.50 24.31
C LEU A 240 4.84 8.49 25.49
N GLU A 241 4.72 9.78 25.21
CA GLU A 241 4.40 10.82 26.19
C GLU A 241 3.09 10.50 26.92
N SER A 242 2.06 10.07 26.19
CA SER A 242 0.76 9.73 26.76
C SER A 242 0.82 8.49 27.65
N ARG A 243 1.63 7.48 27.29
CA ARG A 243 1.93 6.32 28.15
C ARG A 243 2.64 6.74 29.43
N ASN A 244 3.63 7.63 29.34
CA ASN A 244 4.38 8.10 30.50
C ASN A 244 3.49 8.91 31.45
N ALA A 245 2.57 9.72 30.91
CA ALA A 245 1.60 10.48 31.69
C ALA A 245 0.50 9.61 32.29
N ASN A 246 0.18 8.46 31.67
CA ASN A 246 -0.89 7.56 32.09
C ASN A 246 -0.41 6.09 32.16
N PRO A 247 0.42 5.73 33.16
CA PRO A 247 1.04 4.41 33.23
C PRO A 247 0.04 3.25 33.25
N ASP A 248 -1.10 3.43 33.89
CA ASP A 248 -2.11 2.39 34.10
C ASP A 248 -3.19 2.35 33.02
N ALA A 249 -3.28 3.39 32.17
CA ALA A 249 -4.32 3.46 31.14
C ALA A 249 -4.13 2.39 30.06
N LYS A 250 -5.22 1.88 29.51
CA LYS A 250 -5.15 1.05 28.29
C LYS A 250 -4.90 1.99 27.11
N ILE A 251 -3.83 1.76 26.34
CA ILE A 251 -3.60 2.51 25.10
C ILE A 251 -4.02 1.64 23.93
N VAL A 252 -4.83 2.21 23.05
CA VAL A 252 -5.24 1.59 21.79
C VAL A 252 -4.73 2.45 20.66
N VAL A 253 -4.05 1.84 19.70
CA VAL A 253 -3.51 2.52 18.52
C VAL A 253 -4.10 1.88 17.27
N VAL A 254 -4.77 2.68 16.46
CA VAL A 254 -5.39 2.29 15.19
C VAL A 254 -4.62 2.98 14.07
N LEU A 255 -3.99 2.20 13.20
CA LEU A 255 -3.13 2.71 12.12
C LEU A 255 -3.66 2.27 10.76
N ASP A 256 -3.75 3.20 9.82
CA ASP A 256 -3.81 2.81 8.40
C ASP A 256 -2.51 2.09 8.00
N PHE A 257 -2.62 1.16 7.05
CA PHE A 257 -1.42 0.49 6.56
C PHE A 257 -0.69 1.34 5.53
N ASP A 258 -1.43 1.76 4.50
CA ASP A 258 -0.89 2.52 3.38
C ASP A 258 -0.54 3.96 3.79
N GLY A 259 0.69 4.40 3.55
CA GLY A 259 1.13 5.78 3.83
C GLY A 259 1.44 6.09 5.29
N VAL A 260 1.03 5.23 6.23
CA VAL A 260 1.29 5.39 7.68
C VAL A 260 2.25 4.31 8.21
N VAL A 261 1.90 3.02 8.07
CA VAL A 261 2.78 1.90 8.48
C VAL A 261 3.77 1.55 7.38
N CYS A 262 3.33 1.61 6.12
CA CYS A 262 4.15 1.29 4.95
C CYS A 262 4.19 2.45 3.96
N ASP A 263 5.39 2.83 3.51
CA ASP A 263 5.62 3.77 2.41
C ASP A 263 5.36 3.05 1.07
N THR A 264 4.08 2.81 0.76
CA THR A 264 3.70 2.06 -0.43
C THR A 264 4.00 2.79 -1.73
N ASP A 265 3.89 4.11 -1.73
CA ASP A 265 4.26 4.93 -2.89
C ASP A 265 5.77 4.91 -3.10
N GLY A 266 6.58 5.00 -2.04
CA GLY A 266 8.03 4.87 -2.13
C GLY A 266 8.48 3.48 -2.59
N ALA A 267 7.87 2.40 -2.09
CA ALA A 267 8.17 1.03 -2.48
C ALA A 267 7.90 0.80 -3.98
N LEU A 268 6.73 1.26 -4.47
CA LEU A 268 6.36 1.13 -5.88
C LEU A 268 7.26 2.00 -6.77
N GLN A 269 7.45 3.28 -6.44
CA GLN A 269 8.20 4.21 -7.28
C GLN A 269 9.71 3.93 -7.29
N GLY A 270 10.26 3.33 -6.23
CA GLY A 270 11.64 2.89 -6.17
C GLY A 270 11.82 1.45 -6.67
N GLU A 271 11.69 0.50 -5.76
CA GLU A 271 11.99 -0.92 -6.03
C GLU A 271 11.06 -1.51 -7.10
N GLY A 272 9.77 -1.14 -7.09
CA GLY A 272 8.81 -1.56 -8.12
C GLY A 272 9.23 -1.12 -9.52
N THR A 273 9.64 0.15 -9.68
CA THR A 273 10.20 0.67 -10.93
C THR A 273 11.40 -0.15 -11.39
N MET A 274 12.36 -0.39 -10.50
CA MET A 274 13.59 -1.11 -10.84
C MET A 274 13.33 -2.56 -11.24
N ARG A 275 12.43 -3.24 -10.54
CA ARG A 275 12.04 -4.63 -10.87
C ARG A 275 11.37 -4.73 -12.23
N LEU A 276 10.44 -3.82 -12.53
CA LEU A 276 9.79 -3.75 -13.84
C LEU A 276 10.80 -3.42 -14.94
N LEU A 277 11.70 -2.46 -14.72
CA LEU A 277 12.75 -2.09 -15.68
C LEU A 277 13.64 -3.29 -16.02
N ASN A 278 14.06 -4.05 -15.01
CA ASN A 278 14.88 -5.26 -15.21
C ASN A 278 14.10 -6.37 -15.94
N LEU A 279 12.82 -6.57 -15.61
CA LEU A 279 11.95 -7.51 -16.30
C LEU A 279 11.83 -7.16 -17.79
N LEU A 280 11.61 -5.88 -18.11
CA LEU A 280 11.52 -5.40 -19.49
C LEU A 280 12.84 -5.57 -20.24
N ASN A 281 13.98 -5.35 -19.59
CA ASN A 281 15.31 -5.48 -20.19
C ASN A 281 15.62 -6.94 -20.57
N VAL A 282 15.28 -7.90 -19.70
CA VAL A 282 15.40 -9.34 -20.00
C VAL A 282 14.44 -9.77 -21.11
N GLY A 283 13.24 -9.18 -21.16
CA GLY A 283 12.29 -9.40 -22.25
C GLY A 283 12.79 -8.87 -23.59
N ALA A 284 13.39 -7.68 -23.62
CA ALA A 284 13.95 -7.08 -24.83
C ALA A 284 15.11 -7.90 -25.42
N ALA A 285 16.00 -8.41 -24.57
CA ALA A 285 17.15 -9.23 -24.99
C ALA A 285 16.77 -10.60 -25.60
N LYS A 286 15.52 -11.07 -25.44
CA LYS A 286 15.04 -12.34 -26.00
C LYS A 286 14.33 -12.19 -27.35
N VAL A 287 14.17 -10.96 -27.84
CA VAL A 287 13.46 -10.64 -29.10
C VAL A 287 14.45 -10.33 -30.24
N GLU A 288 15.74 -10.16 -29.94
CA GLU A 288 16.85 -10.16 -30.91
C GLU A 288 17.23 -11.59 -31.32
#